data_AF-A0A930RHY7-F1
#
_entry.id   AF-A0A930RHY7-F1
#
_cell.length_a   1.000
_cell.length_b   1.000
_cell.length_c   1.000
_cell.angle_alpha   90.00
_cell.angle_beta   90.00
_cell.angle_gamma   90.00
#
_symmetry.space_group_name_H-M   'P 1'
#
loop_
_entity.id
_entity.type
_entity.pdbx_description
1 polymer ?
#
loop_
_entity_poly.entity_id
_entity_poly.type
_entity_poly.pdbx_seq_one_letter_code
_entity_poly.pdbx_strand_id
1 'polypeptide(L)'
;MHTIKIALLGAGTVGSGVIQALSMNADIIAGRSGAYIEIKKILVRDAKKQRPEVNGILLTDNFDEILDDEEISIVVEVMGGLSPARDYMLRSMAAGKHVVTANKDVIAQHLSELY
;
A
#
# COMPACT_ATOMS: atom_id res chain seq x y z
N MET A 1 2.88 17.01 -14.71
CA MET A 1 2.18 16.29 -13.62
C MET A 1 3.22 15.59 -12.79
N HIS A 2 3.02 15.52 -11.48
CA HIS A 2 3.95 14.85 -10.57
C HIS A 2 3.53 13.38 -10.40
N THR A 3 4.44 12.54 -9.90
CA THR A 3 4.17 11.14 -9.60
C THR A 3 4.18 10.95 -8.09
N ILE A 4 3.11 10.36 -7.57
CA ILE A 4 2.98 9.97 -6.17
C ILE A 4 3.34 8.48 -6.10
N LYS A 5 4.41 8.18 -5.37
CA LYS A 5 4.84 6.80 -5.13
C LYS A 5 4.18 6.25 -3.88
N ILE A 6 3.60 5.07 -4.02
CA ILE A 6 2.86 4.38 -2.96
C ILE A 6 3.47 3.01 -2.67
N ALA A 7 3.26 2.52 -1.45
CA ALA A 7 3.47 1.13 -1.08
C ALA A 7 2.13 0.41 -0.89
N LEU A 8 2.08 -0.87 -1.25
CA LEU A 8 0.91 -1.72 -1.00
C LEU A 8 1.28 -2.79 0.03
N LEU A 9 0.56 -2.86 1.14
CA LEU A 9 0.72 -3.91 2.13
C LEU A 9 -0.30 -5.01 1.83
N GLY A 10 0.17 -6.11 1.25
CA GLY A 10 -0.67 -7.24 0.86
C GLY A 10 -0.95 -7.29 -0.64
N ALA A 11 -0.78 -8.48 -1.22
CA ALA A 11 -1.05 -8.79 -2.63
C ALA A 11 -2.08 -9.92 -2.77
N GLY A 12 -3.10 -9.93 -1.90
CA GLY A 12 -4.24 -10.84 -2.02
C GLY A 12 -5.27 -10.31 -3.02
N THR A 13 -6.50 -10.85 -3.00
CA THR A 13 -7.58 -10.46 -3.94
C THR A 13 -7.80 -8.95 -4.04
N VAL A 14 -7.86 -8.26 -2.90
CA VAL A 14 -8.05 -6.79 -2.88
C VAL A 14 -6.80 -6.08 -3.42
N GLY A 15 -5.61 -6.48 -2.98
CA GLY A 15 -4.35 -5.90 -3.46
C GLY A 15 -4.18 -6.03 -4.98
N SER A 16 -4.42 -7.22 -5.53
CA SER A 16 -4.39 -7.44 -6.99
C SER A 16 -5.43 -6.57 -7.72
N GLY A 17 -6.63 -6.41 -7.15
CA GLY A 17 -7.65 -5.51 -7.70
C GLY A 17 -7.20 -4.05 -7.73
N VAL A 18 -6.51 -3.58 -6.68
CA VAL A 18 -5.92 -2.23 -6.64
C VAL A 18 -4.87 -2.06 -7.75
N ILE A 19 -3.96 -3.02 -7.91
CA ILE A 19 -2.91 -2.99 -8.94
C ILE A 19 -3.53 -2.91 -10.33
N GLN A 20 -4.52 -3.77 -10.61
CA GLN A 20 -5.22 -3.79 -11.89
C GLN A 20 -5.97 -2.48 -12.14
N ALA A 21 -6.69 -1.96 -11.14
CA ALA A 21 -7.46 -0.73 -11.27
C ALA A 21 -6.56 0.48 -11.53
N LEU A 22 -5.41 0.57 -10.86
CA LEU A 22 -4.43 1.64 -11.09
C LEU A 22 -3.84 1.56 -12.50
N SER A 23 -3.48 0.36 -12.97
CA SER A 23 -2.94 0.17 -14.32
C SER A 23 -3.96 0.48 -15.40
N MET A 24 -5.20 -0.01 -15.29
CA MET A 24 -6.24 0.17 -16.30
C MET A 24 -6.75 1.62 -16.40
N ASN A 25 -6.66 2.40 -15.32
CA ASN A 25 -7.25 3.73 -15.25
C ASN A 25 -6.21 4.84 -15.05
N ALA A 26 -4.92 4.58 -15.33
CA ALA A 26 -3.82 5.50 -15.04
C ALA A 26 -4.09 6.93 -15.54
N ASP A 27 -4.50 7.10 -16.80
CA ASP A 27 -4.77 8.42 -17.39
C ASP A 27 -6.01 9.10 -16.82
N ILE A 28 -7.06 8.32 -16.52
CA ILE A 28 -8.29 8.83 -15.91
C ILE A 28 -8.01 9.32 -14.49
N ILE A 29 -7.24 8.53 -13.73
CA ILE A 29 -6.83 8.87 -12.37
C ILE A 29 -5.97 10.11 -12.42
N ALA A 30 -4.94 10.15 -13.27
CA ALA A 30 -4.06 11.30 -13.42
C ALA A 30 -4.84 12.56 -13.80
N GLY A 31 -5.76 12.48 -14.76
CA GLY A 31 -6.60 13.60 -15.15
C GLY A 31 -7.48 14.16 -14.02
N ARG A 32 -7.85 13.33 -13.03
CA ARG A 32 -8.67 13.74 -11.87
C ARG A 32 -7.85 14.19 -10.67
N SER A 33 -6.76 13.51 -10.36
CA SER A 33 -5.90 13.78 -9.20
C SER A 33 -4.84 14.85 -9.49
N GLY A 34 -4.53 15.11 -10.76
CA GLY A 34 -3.39 15.92 -11.17
C GLY A 34 -2.04 15.21 -11.05
N ALA A 35 -2.03 13.91 -10.73
CA ALA A 35 -0.83 13.12 -10.45
C ALA A 35 -0.93 11.67 -10.94
N TYR A 36 0.19 11.15 -11.44
CA TYR A 36 0.31 9.70 -11.67
C TYR A 36 0.52 8.98 -10.34
N ILE A 37 -0.04 7.79 -10.21
CA ILE A 37 0.15 6.93 -9.03
C ILE A 37 1.03 5.75 -9.46
N GLU A 38 2.16 5.59 -8.79
CA GLU A 38 3.12 4.51 -9.05
C GLU A 38 3.25 3.63 -7.82
N ILE A 39 3.07 2.32 -7.98
CA ILE A 39 3.34 1.35 -6.92
C ILE A 39 4.83 1.07 -6.90
N LYS A 40 5.54 1.64 -5.91
CA LYS A 40 6.99 1.48 -5.79
C LYS A 40 7.38 0.12 -5.23
N LYS A 41 6.63 -0.35 -4.22
CA LYS A 41 6.95 -1.56 -3.46
C LYS A 41 5.69 -2.23 -2.90
N ILE A 42 5.69 -3.56 -2.84
CA ILE A 42 4.59 -4.35 -2.29
C ILE A 42 5.12 -5.26 -1.17
N LEU A 43 4.55 -5.12 0.03
CA LEU A 43 4.83 -6.01 1.15
C LEU A 43 4.03 -7.30 1.00
N VAL A 44 4.73 -8.43 1.09
CA VAL A 44 4.18 -9.77 0.99
C VAL A 44 4.81 -10.68 2.04
N ARG A 45 4.17 -11.79 2.39
CA ARG A 45 4.73 -12.75 3.37
C ARG A 45 5.97 -13.51 2.87
N ASP A 46 6.10 -13.65 1.56
CA ASP A 46 7.20 -14.37 0.92
C ASP A 46 7.48 -13.68 -0.41
N ALA A 47 8.59 -12.93 -0.47
CA ALA A 47 9.00 -12.19 -1.67
C ALA A 47 9.55 -13.10 -2.77
N LYS A 48 9.95 -14.34 -2.45
CA LYS A 48 10.49 -15.32 -3.42
C LYS A 48 9.39 -16.08 -4.14
N LYS A 49 8.19 -16.14 -3.56
CA LYS A 49 7.01 -16.73 -4.22
C LYS A 49 6.68 -15.96 -5.50
N GLN A 50 6.67 -16.65 -6.64
CA GLN A 50 6.28 -16.07 -7.92
C GLN A 50 4.83 -15.58 -7.88
N ARG A 51 4.64 -14.36 -8.40
CA ARG A 51 3.35 -13.69 -8.53
C ARG A 51 3.30 -13.00 -9.91
N PRO A 52 2.85 -13.70 -10.96
CA PRO A 52 2.79 -13.14 -12.31
C PRO A 52 2.01 -11.84 -12.40
N GLU A 53 1.01 -11.66 -11.53
CA GLU A 53 0.12 -10.49 -11.46
C GLU A 53 0.81 -9.19 -11.00
N VAL A 54 2.01 -9.28 -10.42
CA VAL A 54 2.80 -8.11 -9.95
C VAL A 54 4.18 -8.04 -10.62
N ASN A 55 4.34 -8.71 -11.77
CA ASN A 55 5.59 -8.71 -12.50
C ASN A 55 6.06 -7.27 -12.82
N GLY A 56 7.31 -6.96 -12.47
CA GLY A 56 7.90 -5.64 -12.65
C GLY A 56 7.75 -4.70 -11.46
N ILE A 57 7.03 -5.09 -10.40
CA ILE A 57 6.95 -4.33 -9.14
C ILE A 57 7.86 -4.98 -8.10
N LEU A 58 8.57 -4.16 -7.32
CA LEU A 58 9.44 -4.66 -6.26
C LEU A 58 8.62 -5.28 -5.13
N LEU A 59 8.92 -6.53 -4.81
CA LEU A 59 8.34 -7.23 -3.66
C LEU A 59 9.32 -7.21 -2.50
N THR A 60 8.79 -7.05 -1.30
CA THR A 60 9.56 -7.17 -0.05
C THR A 60 8.76 -7.97 0.97
N ASP A 61 9.45 -8.68 1.85
CA ASP A 61 8.91 -9.24 3.09
C ASP A 61 9.35 -8.44 4.33
N ASN A 62 10.05 -7.32 4.11
CA ASN A 62 10.52 -6.41 5.14
C ASN A 62 9.75 -5.08 5.09
N PHE A 63 8.91 -4.82 6.10
CA PHE A 63 8.14 -3.58 6.21
C PHE A 63 9.03 -2.34 6.41
N ASP A 64 10.19 -2.47 7.07
CA ASP A 64 11.06 -1.33 7.35
C ASP A 64 11.59 -0.71 6.05
N GLU A 65 11.77 -1.49 4.99
CA GLU A 65 12.15 -0.95 3.67
C GLU A 65 11.06 -0.10 2.98
N ILE A 66 9.83 -0.15 3.48
CA ILE A 66 8.73 0.74 3.05
C ILE A 66 8.67 1.95 3.98
N LEU A 67 8.84 1.73 5.28
CA LEU A 67 8.80 2.78 6.29
C LEU A 67 9.93 3.81 6.09
N ASP A 68 11.14 3.33 5.83
CA ASP A 68 12.36 4.14 5.72
C ASP A 68 12.53 4.76 4.31
N ASP A 69 11.66 4.43 3.35
CA ASP A 69 11.71 4.95 2.00
C ASP A 69 11.00 6.32 1.93
N GLU A 70 11.79 7.40 1.91
CA GLU A 70 11.28 8.78 1.85
C GLU A 70 10.51 9.10 0.56
N GLU A 71 10.70 8.35 -0.52
CA GLU A 71 9.93 8.58 -1.75
C GLU A 71 8.50 8.02 -1.64
N ILE A 72 8.25 7.07 -0.72
CA ILE A 72 6.93 6.51 -0.48
C ILE A 72 6.14 7.47 0.41
N SER A 73 5.14 8.11 -0.17
CA SER A 73 4.30 9.10 0.54
C SER A 73 2.98 8.53 1.05
N ILE A 74 2.52 7.41 0.48
CA ILE A 74 1.25 6.76 0.85
C ILE A 74 1.47 5.26 1.03
N VAL A 75 0.91 4.72 2.10
CA VAL A 75 0.82 3.28 2.39
C VAL A 75 -0.63 2.83 2.24
N VAL A 76 -0.86 1.86 1.35
CA VAL A 76 -2.17 1.24 1.14
C VAL A 76 -2.19 -0.12 1.83
N GLU A 77 -2.96 -0.26 2.91
CA GLU A 77 -3.01 -1.48 3.73
C GLU A 77 -4.24 -2.35 3.38
N VAL A 78 -3.96 -3.56 2.91
CA VAL A 78 -4.96 -4.56 2.47
C VAL A 78 -4.54 -5.99 2.85
N MET A 79 -3.78 -6.16 3.93
CA MET A 79 -3.31 -7.48 4.40
C MET A 79 -4.39 -8.25 5.15
N GLY A 80 -5.29 -7.53 5.83
CA GLY A 80 -6.28 -8.10 6.75
C GLY A 80 -5.68 -8.57 8.08
N GLY A 81 -6.56 -8.89 9.03
CA GLY A 81 -6.18 -9.21 10.41
C GLY A 81 -5.75 -7.97 11.21
N LEU A 82 -5.57 -8.13 12.52
CA LEU A 82 -5.23 -7.02 13.42
C LEU A 82 -3.72 -6.74 13.47
N SER A 83 -2.93 -7.80 13.66
CA SER A 83 -1.47 -7.74 13.74
C SER A 83 -0.85 -8.53 12.58
N PRO A 84 0.15 -7.98 11.86
CA PRO A 84 0.85 -6.71 12.12
C PRO A 84 0.19 -5.46 11.52
N ALA A 85 -0.99 -5.57 10.90
CA ALA A 85 -1.61 -4.47 10.13
C ALA A 85 -1.75 -3.15 10.90
N ARG A 86 -2.29 -3.19 12.13
CA ARG A 86 -2.44 -2.00 12.98
C ARG A 86 -1.11 -1.32 13.26
N ASP A 87 -0.09 -2.09 13.62
CA ASP A 87 1.25 -1.56 13.94
C ASP A 87 1.86 -0.87 12.71
N TYR A 88 1.79 -1.50 11.55
CA TYR A 88 2.31 -0.92 10.31
C TYR A 88 1.60 0.37 9.92
N MET A 89 0.28 0.46 10.11
CA MET A 89 -0.45 1.71 9.88
C MET A 89 -0.02 2.82 10.82
N LEU A 90 0.03 2.56 12.14
CA LEU A 90 0.44 3.55 13.14
C LEU A 90 1.88 4.04 12.89
N ARG A 91 2.81 3.12 12.61
CA ARG A 91 4.19 3.45 12.28
C ARG A 91 4.30 4.28 11.00
N SER A 92 3.52 3.95 9.96
CA SER A 92 3.48 4.72 8.72
C SER A 92 3.00 6.15 8.95
N MET A 93 1.94 6.32 9.74
CA MET A 93 1.41 7.64 10.10
C MET A 93 2.42 8.44 10.93
N ALA A 94 3.08 7.81 11.90
CA ALA A 94 4.13 8.43 12.70
C ALA A 94 5.34 8.87 11.85
N ALA A 95 5.64 8.16 10.76
CA ALA A 95 6.65 8.52 9.77
C ALA A 95 6.17 9.57 8.75
N GLY A 96 4.99 10.18 8.94
CA GLY A 96 4.45 11.21 8.07
C GLY A 96 3.87 10.71 6.75
N LYS A 97 3.65 9.40 6.61
CA LYS A 97 3.03 8.80 5.41
C LYS A 97 1.51 8.76 5.56
N HIS A 98 0.79 9.05 4.48
CA HIS A 98 -0.66 8.86 4.47
C HIS A 98 -1.00 7.37 4.47
N VAL A 99 -2.08 6.98 5.13
CA VAL A 99 -2.56 5.60 5.18
C VAL A 99 -3.95 5.50 4.56
N VAL A 100 -4.10 4.55 3.63
CA VAL A 100 -5.40 4.14 3.06
C VAL A 100 -5.58 2.66 3.39
N THR A 101 -6.71 2.27 3.99
CA THR A 101 -6.92 0.87 4.39
C THR A 101 -8.31 0.34 4.01
N ALA A 102 -8.35 -0.95 3.67
CA ALA A 102 -9.60 -1.71 3.54
C ALA A 102 -9.86 -2.66 4.74
N ASN A 103 -9.04 -2.55 5.80
CA ASN A 103 -9.05 -3.46 6.94
C ASN A 103 -10.12 -3.07 7.96
N LYS A 104 -11.31 -3.66 7.77
CA LYS A 104 -12.47 -3.47 8.62
C LYS A 104 -12.23 -3.87 10.08
N ASP A 105 -11.39 -4.89 10.32
CA ASP A 105 -11.14 -5.41 11.67
C ASP A 105 -10.40 -4.38 12.51
N VAL A 106 -9.36 -3.75 11.95
CA VAL A 106 -8.60 -2.69 12.64
C VAL A 106 -9.47 -1.46 12.84
N ILE A 107 -10.20 -1.04 11.81
CA ILE A 107 -11.06 0.15 11.90
C ILE A 107 -12.14 -0.04 12.96
N ALA A 108 -12.78 -1.22 13.05
CA ALA A 108 -13.83 -1.47 14.04
C ALA A 108 -13.32 -1.44 15.49
N GLN A 109 -12.06 -1.84 15.74
CA GLN A 109 -11.52 -2.02 17.08
C GLN A 109 -10.57 -0.91 17.53
N HIS A 110 -9.96 -0.19 16.59
CA HIS A 110 -8.83 0.72 16.85
C HIS A 110 -8.94 2.08 16.13
N LEU A 111 -10.15 2.48 15.70
CA LEU A 111 -10.36 3.76 15.02
C LEU A 111 -9.78 4.96 15.80
N SER A 112 -9.94 4.98 17.11
CA SER A 112 -9.46 6.08 17.98
C SER A 112 -7.95 6.26 18.00
N GLU A 113 -7.20 5.28 17.50
CA GLU A 113 -5.75 5.35 17.43
C GLU A 113 -5.26 5.86 16.06
N LEU A 114 -6.14 5.87 15.07
CA LEU A 114 -5.85 6.22 13.67
C LEU A 114 -6.34 7.62 13.28
N TYR A 115 -6.91 8.39 14.22
CA TYR A 115 -7.49 9.72 14.00
C TYR A 115 -7.06 10.71 15.07
#